data_AF-A0A4W5Q8D1-F1
#
_entry.id   AF-A0A4W5Q8D1-F1
#
_cell.length_a   1.000
_cell.length_b   1.000
_cell.length_c   1.000
_cell.angle_alpha   90.00
_cell.angle_beta   90.00
_cell.angle_gamma   90.00
#
_symmetry.space_group_name_H-M   'P 1'
#
loop_
_entity.id
_entity.type
_entity.pdbx_description
1 polymer ?
#
loop_
_entity_poly.entity_id
_entity_poly.type
_entity_poly.pdbx_seq_one_letter_code
_entity_poly.pdbx_strand_id
1 'polypeptide(L)'
;MGLQDQCEELYKTSNLYEVIGVTKDASEAEVWQTKADQDRNREDYWRTMFPKITLQDMLNFEKSYKNCEDEKHDLMQVYVEHKGDMDRIMENVLCATLEDETRIRAILKSAICSKVLQAHKAFTNETAKKKISCHCEKKKALINNFVDDLEAKYCKKRASSSSGRKGKK
;
A
#
# COMPACT_ATOMS: atom_id res chain seq x y z
N MET A 1 -19.52 23.71 -36.29
CA MET A 1 -18.29 24.53 -36.36
C MET A 1 -17.21 23.67 -36.95
N GLY A 2 -16.49 24.17 -37.95
CA GLY A 2 -15.40 23.45 -38.60
C GLY A 2 -14.13 23.47 -37.75
N LEU A 3 -13.17 22.59 -38.07
CA LEU A 3 -11.89 22.52 -37.37
C LEU A 3 -11.13 23.87 -37.40
N GLN A 4 -11.25 24.61 -38.52
CA GLN A 4 -10.63 25.94 -38.69
C GLN A 4 -11.24 26.98 -37.74
N ASP A 5 -12.57 27.01 -37.62
CA ASP A 5 -13.27 27.91 -36.69
C ASP A 5 -12.84 27.65 -35.25
N GLN A 6 -12.64 26.38 -34.87
CA GLN A 6 -12.17 25.99 -33.55
C GLN A 6 -10.71 26.38 -33.29
N CYS A 7 -9.85 26.30 -34.32
CA CYS A 7 -8.46 26.74 -34.21
C CYS A 7 -8.37 28.26 -34.01
N GLU A 8 -9.18 29.03 -34.73
CA GLU A 8 -9.22 30.49 -34.60
C GLU A 8 -9.82 30.92 -33.26
N GLU A 9 -10.79 30.19 -32.72
CA GLU A 9 -11.38 30.45 -31.41
C GLU A 9 -10.45 30.10 -30.22
N LEU A 10 -9.79 28.93 -30.26
CA LEU A 10 -8.98 28.43 -29.15
C LEU A 10 -7.54 28.97 -29.16
N TYR A 11 -6.95 29.11 -30.34
CA TYR A 11 -5.53 29.43 -30.51
C TYR A 11 -5.28 30.76 -31.21
N LYS A 12 -6.34 31.47 -31.65
CA LYS A 12 -6.27 32.76 -32.37
C LYS A 12 -5.53 32.70 -33.70
N THR A 13 -5.22 31.51 -34.21
CA THR A 13 -4.51 31.31 -35.47
C THR A 13 -5.15 30.17 -36.26
N SER A 14 -5.25 30.36 -37.58
CA SER A 14 -5.71 29.33 -38.53
C SER A 14 -4.56 28.51 -39.12
N ASN A 15 -3.31 28.86 -38.77
CA ASN A 15 -2.10 28.21 -39.25
C ASN A 15 -1.74 27.01 -38.36
N LEU A 16 -1.98 25.80 -38.87
CA LEU A 16 -1.73 24.55 -38.13
C LEU A 16 -0.27 24.39 -37.66
N TYR A 17 0.70 24.93 -38.40
CA TYR A 17 2.12 24.88 -38.03
C TYR A 17 2.42 25.73 -36.80
N GLU A 18 1.76 26.87 -36.66
CA GLU A 18 1.87 27.72 -35.45
C GLU A 18 1.17 27.08 -34.25
N VAL A 19 0.03 26.42 -34.48
CA VAL A 19 -0.70 25.69 -33.43
C VAL A 19 0.13 24.52 -32.88
N ILE A 20 0.83 23.80 -33.76
CA ILE A 20 1.71 22.68 -33.38
C ILE A 20 3.10 23.20 -32.93
N GLY A 21 3.42 24.48 -33.17
CA GLY A 21 4.69 25.10 -32.77
C GLY A 21 5.90 24.67 -33.60
N VAL A 22 5.69 24.38 -34.89
CA VAL A 22 6.70 23.82 -35.80
C VAL A 22 6.86 24.70 -37.04
N THR A 23 8.06 24.77 -37.62
CA THR A 23 8.30 25.50 -38.89
C THR A 23 7.81 24.68 -40.09
N LYS A 24 7.41 25.35 -41.19
CA LYS A 24 6.87 24.68 -42.38
C LYS A 24 7.88 23.74 -43.07
N ASP A 25 9.17 23.97 -42.85
CA ASP A 25 10.28 23.20 -43.42
C ASP A 25 10.76 22.06 -42.50
N ALA A 26 10.10 21.85 -41.35
CA ALA A 26 10.51 20.85 -40.39
C ALA A 26 10.35 19.43 -40.96
N SER A 27 11.36 18.60 -40.71
CA SER A 27 11.31 17.20 -41.12
C SER A 27 10.33 16.42 -40.27
N GLU A 28 9.82 15.30 -40.80
CA GLU A 28 8.89 14.42 -40.09
C GLU A 28 9.43 13.94 -38.73
N ALA A 29 10.76 13.82 -38.60
CA ALA A 29 11.43 13.49 -37.35
C ALA A 29 11.34 14.61 -36.30
N GLU A 30 11.40 15.88 -36.70
CA GLU A 30 11.28 17.04 -35.79
C GLU A 30 9.84 17.25 -35.32
N VAL A 31 8.86 16.94 -36.18
CA VAL A 31 7.43 16.90 -35.85
C VAL A 31 7.14 15.80 -34.81
N TRP A 32 7.80 14.64 -34.92
CA TRP A 32 7.67 13.59 -33.91
C TRP A 32 8.34 13.97 -32.59
N GLN A 33 9.49 14.64 -32.65
CA GLN A 33 10.27 15.05 -31.48
C GLN A 33 9.51 16.05 -30.59
N THR A 34 8.80 17.01 -31.21
CA THR A 34 7.95 17.99 -30.48
C THR A 34 6.79 17.34 -29.74
N LYS A 35 6.23 16.25 -30.27
CA LYS A 35 5.17 15.48 -29.59
C LYS A 35 5.71 14.72 -28.37
N ALA A 36 6.91 14.13 -28.50
CA ALA A 36 7.60 13.49 -27.38
C ALA A 36 7.99 14.48 -26.27
N ASP A 37 8.24 15.75 -26.63
CA ASP A 37 8.52 16.81 -25.65
C ASP A 37 7.26 17.25 -24.87
N GLN A 38 6.07 17.20 -25.47
CA GLN A 38 4.81 17.39 -24.73
C GLN A 38 4.55 16.26 -23.73
N ASP A 39 4.87 15.02 -24.08
CA ASP A 39 4.77 13.89 -23.14
C ASP A 39 5.77 14.02 -21.96
N ARG A 40 6.98 14.54 -22.20
CA ARG A 40 7.94 14.83 -21.11
C ARG A 40 7.42 15.85 -20.10
N ASN A 41 6.76 16.90 -20.57
CA ASN A 41 6.17 17.92 -19.70
C ASN A 41 5.07 17.34 -18.77
N ARG A 42 4.39 16.26 -19.18
CA ARG A 42 3.37 15.61 -18.34
C ARG A 42 3.97 14.94 -17.11
N GLU A 43 5.12 14.28 -17.27
CA GLU A 43 5.81 13.63 -16.16
C GLU A 43 6.36 14.67 -15.18
N ASP A 44 6.94 15.76 -15.69
CA ASP A 44 7.48 16.84 -14.85
C ASP A 44 6.36 17.60 -14.11
N TYR A 45 5.24 17.86 -14.77
CA TYR A 45 4.05 18.43 -14.13
C TYR A 45 3.51 17.50 -13.04
N TRP A 46 3.41 16.19 -13.32
CA TRP A 46 2.95 15.22 -12.33
C TRP A 46 3.91 15.09 -11.14
N ARG A 47 5.23 15.16 -11.37
CA ARG A 47 6.25 15.18 -10.30
C ARG A 47 6.25 16.46 -9.48
N THR A 48 5.83 17.58 -10.07
CA THR A 48 5.66 18.86 -9.35
C THR A 48 4.47 18.79 -8.40
N MET A 49 3.38 18.16 -8.82
CA MET A 49 2.18 17.98 -7.99
C MET A 49 2.33 16.85 -6.96
N PHE A 50 3.04 15.78 -7.31
CA PHE A 50 3.30 14.62 -6.45
C PHE A 50 4.80 14.46 -6.24
N PRO A 51 5.38 15.16 -5.25
CA PRO A 51 6.77 14.95 -4.88
C PRO A 51 6.99 13.50 -4.46
N LYS A 52 8.22 13.02 -4.63
CA LYS A 52 8.59 11.63 -4.31
C LYS A 52 8.31 11.38 -2.83
N ILE A 53 7.44 10.40 -2.55
CA ILE A 53 7.12 9.98 -1.20
C ILE A 53 8.39 9.43 -0.55
N THR A 54 8.80 10.03 0.56
CA THR A 54 9.95 9.56 1.34
C THR A 54 9.49 8.61 2.45
N LEU A 55 10.42 7.81 2.98
CA LEU A 55 10.14 6.96 4.14
C LEU A 55 9.71 7.78 5.37
N GLN A 56 10.20 9.02 5.50
CA GLN A 56 9.78 9.92 6.56
C GLN A 56 8.31 10.30 6.42
N ASP A 57 7.85 10.58 5.19
CA ASP A 57 6.44 10.90 4.94
C ASP A 57 5.52 9.72 5.27
N MET A 58 5.95 8.49 4.97
CA MET A 58 5.21 7.28 5.34
C MET A 58 5.08 7.13 6.87
N LEU A 59 6.16 7.38 7.62
CA LEU A 59 6.15 7.32 9.08
C LEU A 59 5.36 8.47 9.71
N ASN A 60 5.43 9.65 9.12
CA ASN A 60 4.65 10.81 9.55
C ASN A 60 3.15 10.55 9.33
N PHE A 61 2.79 9.96 8.18
CA PHE A 61 1.43 9.54 7.88
C PHE A 61 0.92 8.50 8.88
N GLU A 62 1.71 7.47 9.18
CA GLU A 62 1.33 6.45 10.18
C GLU A 62 1.04 7.09 11.54
N LYS A 63 1.84 8.08 11.95
CA LYS A 63 1.66 8.77 13.23
C LYS A 63 0.45 9.70 13.22
N SER A 64 0.22 10.42 12.12
CA SER A 64 -0.90 11.35 12.01
C SER A 64 -2.25 10.65 11.84
N TYR A 65 -2.27 9.47 11.24
CA TYR A 65 -3.51 8.71 11.01
C TYR A 65 -4.01 8.03 12.30
N LYS A 66 -3.11 7.57 13.16
CA LYS A 66 -3.47 6.91 14.44
C LYS A 66 -4.18 7.89 15.38
N ASN A 67 -5.36 7.48 15.84
CA ASN A 67 -6.26 8.19 16.76
C ASN A 67 -6.94 9.45 16.19
N CYS A 68 -6.88 9.66 14.88
CA CYS A 68 -7.64 10.72 14.23
C CYS A 68 -9.13 10.37 14.08
N GLU A 69 -9.96 11.38 13.85
CA GLU A 69 -11.39 11.18 13.57
C GLU A 69 -11.60 10.41 12.26
N ASP A 70 -10.76 10.62 11.27
CA ASP A 70 -10.79 9.91 9.98
C ASP A 70 -10.62 8.40 10.18
N GLU A 71 -9.70 7.98 11.06
CA GLU A 71 -9.55 6.57 11.41
C GLU A 71 -10.83 5.99 12.02
N LYS A 72 -11.51 6.74 12.89
CA LYS A 72 -12.77 6.28 13.49
C LYS A 72 -13.85 6.14 12.43
N HIS A 73 -13.93 7.07 11.48
CA HIS A 73 -14.87 7.02 10.37
C HIS A 73 -14.62 5.80 9.47
N ASP A 74 -13.36 5.57 9.09
CA ASP A 74 -12.98 4.41 8.27
C ASP A 74 -13.28 3.10 9.00
N LEU A 75 -12.98 3.03 10.30
CA LEU A 75 -13.37 1.90 11.15
C LEU A 75 -14.88 1.68 11.19
N MET A 76 -15.67 2.74 11.25
CA MET A 76 -17.13 2.65 11.23
C MET A 76 -17.64 2.11 9.89
N GLN A 77 -17.07 2.57 8.78
CA GLN A 77 -17.42 2.09 7.44
C GLN A 77 -17.08 0.60 7.28
N VAL A 78 -15.85 0.22 7.62
CA VAL A 78 -15.37 -1.17 7.53
C VAL A 78 -16.16 -2.10 8.49
N TYR A 79 -16.56 -1.58 9.66
CA TYR A 79 -17.41 -2.31 10.61
C TYR A 79 -18.79 -2.64 10.04
N VAL A 80 -19.43 -1.68 9.34
CA VAL A 80 -20.72 -1.89 8.67
C VAL A 80 -20.57 -2.88 7.50
N GLU A 81 -19.50 -2.76 6.72
CA GLU A 81 -19.24 -3.62 5.57
C GLU A 81 -19.02 -5.09 5.98
N HIS A 82 -18.21 -5.33 7.01
CA HIS A 82 -17.90 -6.68 7.49
C HIS A 82 -18.75 -7.15 8.66
N LYS A 83 -19.80 -6.39 9.03
CA LYS A 83 -20.76 -6.75 10.08
C LYS A 83 -20.08 -7.11 11.42
N GLY A 84 -18.98 -6.43 11.73
CA GLY A 84 -18.22 -6.60 12.97
C GLY A 84 -17.29 -7.82 13.06
N ASP A 85 -16.86 -8.40 11.94
CA ASP A 85 -15.78 -9.40 11.88
C ASP A 85 -14.40 -8.73 12.02
N MET A 86 -13.72 -8.94 13.15
CA MET A 86 -12.46 -8.24 13.48
C MET A 86 -11.30 -8.64 12.56
N ASP A 87 -11.22 -9.89 12.12
CA ASP A 87 -10.13 -10.34 11.25
C ASP A 87 -10.18 -9.61 9.89
N ARG A 88 -11.39 -9.44 9.34
CA ARG A 88 -11.60 -8.69 8.09
C ARG A 88 -11.41 -7.19 8.27
N ILE A 89 -11.78 -6.66 9.43
CA ILE A 89 -11.55 -5.25 9.75
C ILE A 89 -10.04 -4.98 9.78
N MET A 90 -9.24 -5.83 10.43
CA MET A 90 -7.79 -5.65 10.49
C MET A 90 -7.10 -5.79 9.12
N GLU A 91 -7.65 -6.58 8.20
CA GLU A 91 -7.13 -6.72 6.84
C GLU A 91 -7.40 -5.48 5.96
N ASN A 92 -8.53 -4.79 6.19
CA ASN A 92 -8.97 -3.66 5.37
C ASN A 92 -8.67 -2.28 5.97
N VAL A 93 -8.34 -2.19 7.25
CA VAL A 93 -8.00 -0.93 7.91
C VAL A 93 -6.55 -0.53 7.62
N LEU A 94 -6.38 0.70 7.16
CA LEU A 94 -5.09 1.30 6.89
C LEU A 94 -4.23 1.37 8.16
N CYS A 95 -2.94 1.08 8.01
CA CYS A 95 -1.96 1.12 9.11
C CYS A 95 -2.32 0.24 10.33
N ALA A 96 -3.13 -0.80 10.14
CA ALA A 96 -3.46 -1.74 11.20
C ALA A 96 -2.36 -2.81 11.36
N THR A 97 -1.66 -2.78 12.49
CA THR A 97 -0.77 -3.88 12.89
C THR A 97 -1.52 -4.84 13.83
N LEU A 98 -1.05 -6.07 13.98
CA LEU A 98 -1.66 -7.03 14.92
C LEU A 98 -1.70 -6.52 16.37
N GLU A 99 -0.79 -5.63 16.74
CA GLU A 99 -0.73 -5.03 18.08
C GLU A 99 -1.84 -3.98 18.28
N ASP A 100 -2.24 -3.31 17.21
CA ASP A 100 -3.28 -2.28 17.20
C ASP A 100 -4.71 -2.83 17.31
N GLU A 101 -4.91 -4.15 17.23
CA GLU A 101 -6.24 -4.80 17.36
C GLU A 101 -6.94 -4.39 18.66
N THR A 102 -6.17 -4.29 19.76
CA THR A 102 -6.70 -3.92 21.07
C THR A 102 -7.23 -2.49 21.11
N ARG A 103 -6.52 -1.56 20.45
CA ARG A 103 -6.89 -0.15 20.31
C ARG A 103 -8.12 0.02 19.42
N ILE A 104 -8.12 -0.64 18.26
CA ILE A 104 -9.25 -0.62 17.32
C ILE A 104 -10.51 -1.19 17.97
N ARG A 105 -10.39 -2.29 18.72
CA ARG A 105 -11.51 -2.87 19.48
C ARG A 105 -12.04 -1.91 20.55
N ALA A 106 -11.18 -1.12 21.19
CA ALA A 106 -11.61 -0.11 22.16
C ALA A 106 -12.39 1.04 21.48
N ILE A 107 -11.94 1.49 20.30
CA ILE A 107 -12.63 2.51 19.50
C ILE A 107 -14.01 2.03 19.03
N LEU A 108 -14.11 0.79 18.54
CA LEU A 108 -15.40 0.23 18.13
C LEU A 108 -16.36 0.06 19.32
N LYS A 109 -15.84 -0.38 20.48
CA LYS A 109 -16.64 -0.46 21.72
C LYS A 109 -17.16 0.91 22.16
N SER A 110 -16.35 1.96 22.07
CA SER A 110 -16.80 3.31 22.42
C SER A 110 -17.84 3.83 21.43
N ALA A 111 -17.70 3.54 20.13
CA ALA A 111 -18.69 3.89 19.10
C ALA A 111 -20.04 3.18 19.29
N ILE A 112 -20.02 1.91 19.72
CA ILE A 112 -21.25 1.15 20.06
C ILE A 112 -21.89 1.71 21.34
N CYS A 113 -21.10 2.08 22.34
CA CYS A 113 -21.59 2.68 23.59
C CYS A 113 -22.30 4.03 23.32
N SER A 114 -21.73 4.83 22.41
CA SER A 114 -22.33 6.09 21.93
C SER A 114 -23.53 5.90 21.00
N LYS A 115 -23.96 4.64 20.75
CA LYS A 115 -25.08 4.24 19.88
C LYS A 115 -24.97 4.71 18.41
N VAL A 116 -23.78 5.06 17.94
CA VAL A 116 -23.56 5.49 16.55
C VAL A 116 -23.50 4.27 15.62
N LEU A 117 -23.07 3.11 16.13
CA LEU A 117 -23.04 1.84 15.39
C LEU A 117 -24.01 0.81 15.99
N GLN A 118 -24.63 0.01 15.12
CA GLN A 118 -25.45 -1.13 15.55
C GLN A 118 -24.55 -2.29 16.01
N ALA A 119 -24.78 -2.80 17.21
CA ALA A 119 -24.03 -3.95 17.70
C ALA A 119 -24.35 -5.21 16.86
N HIS A 120 -23.37 -5.69 16.10
CA HIS A 120 -23.52 -6.91 15.32
C HIS A 120 -23.08 -8.16 16.11
N LYS A 121 -23.80 -9.27 15.91
CA LYS A 121 -23.62 -10.54 16.64
C LYS A 121 -22.22 -11.14 16.48
N ALA A 122 -21.51 -10.84 15.39
CA ALA A 122 -20.12 -11.28 15.18
C ALA A 122 -19.18 -10.64 16.21
N PHE A 123 -19.33 -9.33 16.45
CA PHE A 123 -18.53 -8.57 17.42
C PHE A 123 -18.86 -8.91 18.88
N THR A 124 -20.12 -9.23 19.19
CA THR A 124 -20.58 -9.51 20.57
C THR A 124 -20.33 -10.97 21.01
N ASN A 125 -20.21 -11.94 20.10
CA ASN A 125 -20.04 -13.36 20.44
C ASN A 125 -18.58 -13.87 20.38
N GLU A 126 -17.57 -13.01 20.22
CA GLU A 126 -16.17 -13.46 20.21
C GLU A 126 -15.62 -13.91 21.58
N THR A 127 -16.44 -13.93 22.64
CA THR A 127 -15.93 -14.19 23.99
C THR A 127 -15.92 -15.66 24.43
N ALA A 128 -16.19 -16.67 23.59
CA ALA A 128 -16.04 -18.06 24.06
C ALA A 128 -15.64 -19.19 23.08
N LYS A 129 -15.70 -19.04 21.75
CA LYS A 129 -15.46 -20.20 20.85
C LYS A 129 -14.70 -19.88 19.56
N LYS A 130 -13.52 -19.24 19.67
CA LYS A 130 -12.44 -19.28 18.66
C LYS A 130 -11.12 -18.66 19.16
N LYS A 131 -10.77 -18.92 20.43
CA LYS A 131 -9.35 -18.89 20.80
C LYS A 131 -8.76 -20.19 20.26
N ILE A 132 -7.71 -20.08 19.44
CA ILE A 132 -6.95 -21.15 18.76
C ILE A 132 -7.46 -21.44 17.34
N SER A 133 -6.54 -21.28 16.37
CA SER A 133 -6.65 -21.43 14.92
C SER A 133 -7.11 -20.16 14.19
N CYS A 134 -6.37 -19.51 13.29
CA CYS A 134 -5.13 -19.83 12.60
C CYS A 134 -5.01 -18.79 11.46
N HIS A 135 -4.21 -17.74 11.62
CA HIS A 135 -3.68 -17.03 10.44
C HIS A 135 -2.27 -16.48 10.69
N CYS A 136 -2.00 -15.93 11.89
CA CYS A 136 -0.67 -15.45 12.28
C CYS A 136 0.30 -16.59 12.69
N GLU A 137 -0.15 -17.64 13.39
CA GLU A 137 0.72 -18.74 13.84
C GLU A 137 1.31 -19.56 12.69
N LYS A 138 0.56 -19.84 11.62
CA LYS A 138 1.08 -20.63 10.49
C LYS A 138 2.23 -19.92 9.77
N LYS A 139 2.14 -18.60 9.59
CA LYS A 139 3.17 -17.83 8.88
C LYS A 139 4.45 -17.69 9.74
N LYS A 140 4.31 -17.43 11.04
CA LYS A 140 5.46 -17.41 11.98
C LYS A 140 6.09 -18.79 12.18
N ALA A 141 5.29 -19.85 12.29
CA ALA A 141 5.80 -21.22 12.41
C ALA A 141 6.49 -21.69 11.13
N LEU A 142 5.98 -21.35 9.95
CA LEU A 142 6.62 -21.74 8.68
C LEU A 142 7.94 -20.99 8.46
N ILE A 143 8.03 -19.73 8.90
CA ILE A 143 9.28 -18.96 8.92
C ILE A 143 10.28 -19.55 9.93
N ASN A 144 9.85 -19.89 11.15
CA ASN A 144 10.75 -20.47 12.16
C ASN A 144 11.28 -21.83 11.72
N ASN A 145 10.42 -22.71 11.19
CA ASN A 145 10.88 -23.99 10.66
C ASN A 145 11.85 -23.81 9.48
N PHE A 146 11.65 -22.80 8.62
CA PHE A 146 12.58 -22.51 7.52
C PHE A 146 13.92 -21.97 8.02
N VAL A 147 13.90 -21.14 9.08
CA VAL A 147 15.11 -20.60 9.73
C VAL A 147 15.90 -21.70 10.45
N ASP A 148 15.23 -22.59 11.19
CA ASP A 148 15.86 -23.74 11.85
C ASP A 148 16.50 -24.70 10.84
N ASP A 149 15.83 -24.90 9.69
CA ASP A 149 16.29 -25.79 8.62
C ASP A 149 17.47 -25.19 7.83
N LEU A 150 17.53 -23.85 7.69
CA LEU A 150 18.68 -23.12 7.18
C LEU A 150 19.86 -23.14 8.18
N GLU A 151 19.58 -22.97 9.47
CA GLU A 151 20.60 -23.00 10.52
C GLU A 151 21.22 -24.39 10.64
N ALA A 152 20.43 -25.47 10.55
CA ALA A 152 20.93 -26.84 10.50
C ALA A 152 21.81 -27.13 9.27
N LYS A 153 21.47 -26.57 8.09
CA LYS A 153 22.25 -26.71 6.85
C LYS A 153 23.57 -25.93 6.90
N TYR A 154 23.60 -24.77 7.55
CA TYR A 154 24.80 -23.91 7.60
C TYR A 154 25.68 -24.09 8.85
N CYS A 155 25.17 -24.57 9.99
CA CYS A 155 25.98 -24.91 11.18
C CYS A 155 26.74 -26.22 11.04
N LYS A 156 26.26 -27.19 10.25
CA LYS A 156 26.97 -28.48 10.02
C LYS A 156 28.25 -28.33 9.19
N LYS A 157 28.53 -27.16 8.61
CA LYS A 157 29.76 -26.88 7.84
C LYS A 157 30.92 -26.32 8.68
N ARG A 158 30.79 -26.22 10.02
CA ARG A 158 31.87 -25.80 10.92
C ARG A 158 32.20 -26.81 12.03
N ALA A 159 32.15 -28.11 11.74
CA ALA A 159 32.61 -29.14 12.68
C ALA A 159 33.22 -30.40 12.03
N SER A 160 33.95 -30.27 10.91
CA SER A 160 34.75 -31.38 10.38
C SER A 160 36.04 -30.91 9.69
N SER A 161 37.01 -30.46 10.49
CA SER A 161 38.45 -30.57 10.17
C SER A 161 39.36 -30.30 11.39
N SER A 162 39.25 -31.14 12.42
CA SER A 162 40.32 -31.52 13.38
C SER A 162 39.73 -32.67 14.23
N SER A 163 40.39 -33.75 14.62
CA SER A 163 41.76 -34.27 14.58
C SER A 163 41.63 -35.78 14.92
N GLY A 164 42.46 -36.65 14.33
CA GLY A 164 42.26 -38.11 14.38
C GLY A 164 42.56 -38.83 15.70
N ARG A 165 42.61 -40.19 15.64
CA ARG A 165 43.71 -41.07 16.12
C ARG A 165 43.27 -42.56 16.33
N LYS A 166 44.15 -43.47 15.87
CA LYS A 166 44.44 -44.88 16.29
C LYS A 166 43.49 -46.05 15.88
N GLY A 167 43.94 -46.82 14.88
CA GLY A 167 44.61 -48.14 15.04
C GLY A 167 43.78 -49.41 15.30
N LYS A 168 43.77 -50.35 14.33
CA LYS A 168 44.05 -51.82 14.47
C LYS A 168 43.67 -52.55 13.16
N LYS A 169 44.62 -53.15 12.46
CA LYS A 169 44.90 -54.61 12.44
C LYS A 169 46.09 -54.88 11.52
#